data_AF-A0A485D5P1-F1
#
_entry.id   AF-A0A485D5P1-F1
#
_cell.length_a   1.000
_cell.length_b   1.000
_cell.length_c   1.000
_cell.angle_alpha   90.00
_cell.angle_beta   90.00
_cell.angle_gamma   90.00
#
_symmetry.space_group_name_H-M   'P 1'
#
loop_
_entity.id
_entity.type
_entity.pdbx_description
1 polymer ?
#
loop_
_entity_poly.entity_id
_entity_poly.type
_entity_poly.pdbx_seq_one_letter_code
_entity_poly.pdbx_strand_id
1 'polypeptide(L)' 'MAIDPHRDRAQMLKVESIQQAWQQWLNKLPPGRRGDADVQEIRWMIEELRVSFFAQQLGTPYPISDKRVLQAMEQIVA' A
#
# COMPACT_ATOMS: atom_id res chain seq x y z
N MET A 1 7.09 20.02 14.07
CA MET A 1 6.63 18.62 14.09
C MET A 1 7.74 17.78 14.69
N ALA A 2 7.52 17.14 15.84
CA ALA A 2 8.50 16.20 16.38
C ALA A 2 8.34 14.90 15.59
N ILE A 3 9.32 14.59 14.75
CA ILE A 3 9.45 13.27 14.12
C ILE A 3 9.87 12.32 15.24
N ASP A 4 9.05 11.30 15.52
CA ASP A 4 9.37 10.27 16.50
C ASP A 4 10.05 9.10 15.76
N PRO A 5 11.37 8.91 15.92
CA PRO A 5 12.11 7.90 15.16
C PRO A 5 11.60 6.46 15.41
N HIS A 6 11.01 6.18 16.57
CA HIS A 6 10.45 4.86 16.86
C HIS A 6 9.14 4.63 16.11
N ARG A 7 8.29 5.66 16.03
CA ARG A 7 7.06 5.62 15.25
C ARG A 7 7.35 5.47 13.76
N ASP A 8 8.28 6.25 13.23
CA ASP A 8 8.67 6.19 11.82
C ASP A 8 9.23 4.82 11.46
N ARG A 9 10.05 4.24 12.34
CA ARG A 9 10.55 2.86 12.15
C ARG A 9 9.42 1.84 12.11
N ALA A 10 8.44 1.94 13.01
CA ALA A 10 7.27 1.05 13.00
C ALA A 10 6.43 1.22 11.72
N GLN A 11 6.26 2.46 11.24
CA GLN A 11 5.57 2.75 9.99
C GLN A 11 6.32 2.23 8.76
N MET A 12 7.65 2.32 8.74
CA MET A 12 8.47 1.72 7.67
C MET A 12 8.29 0.20 7.62
N LEU A 13 8.35 -0.49 8.76
CA LEU A 13 8.11 -1.95 8.81
C LEU A 13 6.74 -2.33 8.27
N LYS A 14 5.71 -1.52 8.52
CA LYS A 14 4.37 -1.73 7.94
C LYS A 14 4.37 -1.57 6.43
N VAL A 15 5.00 -0.52 5.90
CA VAL A 15 5.10 -0.30 4.44
C VAL A 15 5.85 -1.45 3.78
N GLU A 16 6.98 -1.89 4.35
CA GLU A 16 7.75 -3.02 3.85
C GLU A 16 6.91 -4.31 3.82
N SER A 17 6.17 -4.58 4.90
CA SER A 17 5.28 -5.75 4.96
C SER A 17 4.19 -5.72 3.87
N ILE A 18 3.59 -4.56 3.63
CA ILE A 18 2.59 -4.40 2.57
C ILE A 18 3.21 -4.54 1.18
N GLN A 19 4.40 -3.97 0.96
CA GLN A 19 5.12 -4.12 -0.32
C GLN A 19 5.47 -5.58 -0.61
N GLN A 20 5.90 -6.34 0.41
CA GLN A 20 6.15 -7.78 0.28
C GLN A 20 4.87 -8.55 -0.06
N ALA A 21 3.76 -8.25 0.62
CA ALA A 21 2.46 -8.86 0.33
C ALA A 21 2.00 -8.57 -1.11
N TRP A 22 2.15 -7.32 -1.56
CA TRP A 22 1.85 -6.89 -2.92
C TRP A 22 2.70 -7.60 -3.96
N GLN A 23 4.02 -7.73 -3.75
CA GLN A 23 4.88 -8.48 -4.68
C GLN A 23 4.48 -9.95 -4.77
N GLN A 24 4.19 -10.59 -3.64
CA GLN A 24 3.73 -11.99 -3.63
C GLN A 24 2.39 -12.15 -4.35
N TRP A 25 1.45 -11.23 -4.13
CA TRP A 25 0.16 -11.20 -4.80
C TRP A 25 0.30 -10.97 -6.32
N LEU A 26 1.10 -9.99 -6.74
CA LEU A 26 1.36 -9.68 -8.14
C LEU A 26 2.01 -10.87 -8.89
N ASN A 27 2.87 -11.62 -8.21
CA ASN A 27 3.51 -12.81 -8.77
C ASN A 27 2.52 -13.97 -9.01
N LYS A 28 1.43 -14.02 -8.25
CA LYS A 28 0.35 -15.02 -8.44
C LYS A 28 -0.57 -14.67 -9.61
N LEU A 29 -0.62 -13.41 -10.03
CA LEU A 29 -1.43 -12.99 -11.17
C LEU A 29 -0.81 -13.44 -12.50
N PRO A 30 -1.65 -13.85 -13.48
CA PRO A 30 -1.20 -14.09 -14.86
C PRO A 30 -0.48 -12.86 -15.42
N PRO A 31 0.58 -13.01 -16.24
CA PRO A 31 1.33 -11.88 -16.78
C PRO A 31 0.46 -10.82 -17.49
N GLY A 32 -0.59 -11.27 -18.18
CA GLY A 32 -1.53 -10.39 -18.88
C GLY A 32 -2.36 -9.49 -17.95
N ARG A 33 -2.62 -9.92 -16.71
CA ARG A 33 -3.39 -9.15 -15.72
C ARG A 33 -2.56 -8.15 -14.94
N ARG A 34 -1.23 -8.29 -14.91
CA ARG A 34 -0.34 -7.43 -14.10
C ARG A 34 -0.40 -5.95 -14.49
N GLY A 35 -0.85 -5.65 -15.70
CA GLY A 35 -1.05 -4.29 -16.21
C GLY A 35 -2.47 -3.76 -16.07
N ASP A 36 -3.42 -4.56 -15.56
CA ASP A 36 -4.83 -4.18 -15.44
C ASP A 36 -4.97 -2.97 -14.49
N ALA A 37 -6.00 -2.16 -14.74
CA ALA A 37 -6.20 -0.91 -14.01
C ALA A 37 -6.43 -1.14 -12.50
N ASP A 38 -7.13 -2.21 -12.12
CA ASP A 38 -7.33 -2.61 -10.73
C ASP A 38 -6.01 -3.00 -10.04
N VAL A 39 -5.10 -3.66 -10.75
CA VAL A 39 -3.76 -3.99 -10.24
C VAL A 39 -2.88 -2.75 -10.07
N GLN A 40 -2.95 -1.81 -11.00
CA GLN A 40 -2.25 -0.52 -10.88
C GLN A 40 -2.80 0.33 -9.73
N GLU A 41 -4.11 0.24 -9.46
CA GLU A 41 -4.73 0.95 -8.35
C GLU A 41 -4.15 0.50 -7.00
N ILE A 42 -3.91 -0.80 -6.81
CA ILE A 42 -3.25 -1.30 -5.59
C ILE A 42 -1.88 -0.65 -5.37
N ARG A 43 -1.10 -0.46 -6.45
CA ARG A 43 0.20 0.21 -6.35
C ARG A 43 0.01 1.65 -5.87
N TRP A 44 -0.96 2.39 -6.39
CA TRP A 44 -1.27 3.74 -5.94
C TRP A 44 -1.72 3.77 -4.48
N MET A 45 -2.56 2.82 -4.05
CA MET A 45 -2.97 2.70 -2.65
C MET A 45 -1.77 2.55 -1.69
N ILE A 46 -0.68 1.89 -2.12
CA ILE A 46 0.56 1.78 -1.33
C ILE A 46 1.28 3.14 -1.23
N GLU A 47 1.30 3.91 -2.30
CA GLU A 47 1.86 5.27 -2.27
C GLU A 47 1.05 6.20 -1.37
N GLU A 48 -0.27 6.12 -1.43
CA GLU A 48 -1.17 6.86 -0.52
C GLU A 48 -0.96 6.43 0.93
N LEU A 49 -0.73 5.13 1.20
CA LEU A 49 -0.39 4.65 2.54
C LEU A 49 0.91 5.31 3.06
N ARG A 50 1.92 5.46 2.21
CA ARG A 50 3.18 6.13 2.57
C ARG A 50 2.94 7.61 2.87
N VAL A 51 2.16 8.31 2.06
CA VAL A 51 1.75 9.70 2.32
C VAL A 51 1.02 9.82 3.66
N SER A 52 0.10 8.89 3.96
CA SER A 52 -0.63 8.86 5.22
C SER A 52 0.27 8.70 6.46
N PHE A 53 1.40 7.99 6.32
CA PHE A 53 2.34 7.77 7.42
C PHE A 53 3.31 8.94 7.59
N PHE A 54 3.93 9.38 6.51
CA PHE A 54 5.10 10.27 6.55
C PHE A 54 4.79 11.73 6.14
N ALA A 55 3.67 11.98 5.47
CA ALA A 55 3.29 13.28 4.93
C ALA A 55 1.83 13.64 5.26
N GLN A 56 1.43 13.48 6.52
CA GLN A 56 0.06 13.70 6.99
C GLN A 56 -0.50 15.11 6.66
N GLN A 57 0.36 16.12 6.54
CA GLN A 57 -0.04 17.48 6.15
C GLN A 57 -0.49 17.58 4.69
N LEU A 58 -0.01 16.70 3.80
CA LEU A 58 -0.44 16.65 2.40
C LEU A 58 -1.86 16.09 2.28
N GLY A 59 -2.24 15.20 3.20
CA GLY A 59 -3.49 14.46 3.15
C GLY A 59 -3.48 13.37 2.08
N THR A 60 -4.53 12.55 2.06
CA THR A 60 -4.78 11.53 1.03
C THR A 60 -6.17 11.79 0.44
N PRO A 61 -6.40 11.48 -0.86
CA PRO A 61 -7.68 11.73 -1.51
C PRO A 61 -8.83 10.89 -0.94
N TYR A 62 -8.51 9.79 -0.25
CA TYR A 62 -9.47 8.95 0.46
C TYR A 62 -8.81 8.33 1.72
N PRO A 63 -9.60 7.82 2.68
CA PRO A 63 -9.06 7.17 3.86
C PRO A 63 -8.29 5.88 3.50
N ILE A 64 -7.00 5.83 3.78
CA ILE A 64 -6.13 4.69 3.50
C ILE A 64 -5.57 4.07 4.80
N SER A 65 -5.35 2.75 4.80
CA SER A 65 -4.65 2.02 5.86
C SER A 65 -4.05 0.74 5.30
N ASP A 66 -3.09 0.15 6.03
CA ASP A 66 -2.52 -1.18 5.76
C ASP A 66 -3.61 -2.24 5.51
N LYS A 67 -4.61 -2.31 6.38
CA LYS A 67 -5.75 -3.22 6.24
C LYS A 67 -6.55 -2.99 4.96
N ARG A 68 -6.77 -1.72 4.55
CA ARG A 68 -7.52 -1.41 3.32
C ARG A 68 -6.78 -1.85 2.07
N VAL A 69 -5.44 -1.68 2.03
CA VAL A 69 -4.62 -2.17 0.92
C VAL A 69 -4.73 -3.70 0.80
N LEU A 70 -4.61 -4.41 1.92
CA LEU A 70 -4.74 -5.88 1.94
C LEU A 70 -6.12 -6.33 1.44
N GLN A 71 -7.19 -5.71 1.92
CA GLN A 71 -8.55 -6.03 1.50
C GLN A 71 -8.79 -5.76 0.00
N ALA A 72 -8.23 -4.68 -0.55
CA ALA A 72 -8.36 -4.39 -1.97
C ALA A 72 -7.65 -5.46 -2.83
N MET A 73 -6.48 -5.94 -2.41
CA MET A 73 -5.81 -7.08 -3.07
C MET A 73 -6.65 -8.36 -3.02
N GLU A 74 -7.31 -8.65 -1.89
CA GLU A 74 -8.19 -9.81 -1.74
C GLU A 74 -9.45 -9.73 -2.64
N GLN A 75 -9.96 -8.52 -2.89
CA GLN A 75 -11.11 -8.31 -3.78
C GLN A 75 -10.78 -8.52 -5.25
N ILE A 76 -9.52 -8.30 -5.63
CA ILE A 76 -9.02 -8.58 -6.98
C ILE A 76 -8.64 -10.06 -7.03
N VAL A 77 -9.64 -10.89 -7.33
CA VAL A 77 -9.45 -12.32 -7.57
C VAL A 77 -8.99 -12.53 -9.02
N ALA A 78 -7.99 -13.40 -9.18
CA ALA A 78 -7.43 -13.81 -10.47
C ALA A 78 -8.46 -14.47 -11.37
#